data_AF-A0A7K2KUH3-F1
#
_entry.id   AF-A0A7K2KUH3-F1
#
_cell.length_a   1.000
_cell.length_b   1.000
_cell.length_c   1.000
_cell.angle_alpha   90.00
_cell.angle_beta   90.00
_cell.angle_gamma   90.00
#
_symmetry.space_group_name_H-M   'P 1'
#
loop_
_entity.id
_entity.type
_entity.pdbx_description
1 polymer ?
#
loop_
_entity_poly.entity_id
_entity_poly.type
_entity_poly.pdbx_seq_one_letter_code
_entity_poly.pdbx_strand_id
1 'polypeptide(L)'
;MTDLLTRLTAMLDDLDSDVDETIDLADEIAASGDAGLLPRLQAELDRALAERNAYARELLGGVLAAIGGPETLPALIRASAVDLGDDQDGLATEIVDLVQADPKTSRDLLQPLTHDDDLAVAHRADWALRFLP
;
A
#
# COMPACT_ATOMS: atom_id res chain seq x y z
N MET A 1 22.65 2.05 14.72
CA MET A 1 22.37 1.49 13.39
C MET A 1 20.88 1.67 13.20
N THR A 2 20.50 2.60 12.33
CA THR A 2 19.10 2.89 12.00
C THR A 2 18.58 1.73 11.16
N ASP A 3 17.44 1.14 11.49
CA ASP A 3 16.85 0.05 10.70
C ASP A 3 16.36 0.55 9.34
N LEU A 4 16.22 -0.36 8.38
CA LEU A 4 15.93 -0.04 6.97
C LEU A 4 14.64 0.78 6.82
N LEU A 5 13.58 0.45 7.57
CA LEU A 5 12.32 1.17 7.49
C LEU A 5 12.45 2.60 8.04
N THR A 6 13.20 2.82 9.12
CA THR A 6 13.49 4.18 9.60
C THR A 6 14.28 5.01 8.56
N ARG A 7 15.21 4.38 7.83
CA ARG A 7 15.94 5.06 6.75
C ARG A 7 15.02 5.39 5.58
N LEU A 8 14.18 4.45 5.15
CA LEU A 8 13.21 4.68 4.07
C LEU A 8 12.28 5.84 4.41
N THR A 9 11.71 5.86 5.61
CA THR A 9 10.80 6.96 6.01
C THR A 9 11.50 8.31 6.04
N ALA A 10 12.77 8.36 6.45
CA ALA A 10 13.54 9.60 6.43
C ALA A 10 13.81 10.09 4.99
N MET A 11 14.04 9.17 4.04
CA MET A 11 14.21 9.51 2.64
C MET A 11 12.90 9.99 2.01
N LEU A 12 11.76 9.37 2.36
CA LEU A 12 10.44 9.79 1.91
C LEU A 12 10.01 11.18 2.41
N ASP A 13 10.58 11.63 3.53
CA ASP A 13 10.35 12.96 4.10
C ASP A 13 11.29 14.03 3.50
N ASP A 14 12.32 13.63 2.76
CA ASP A 14 13.34 14.52 2.19
C ASP A 14 13.20 14.60 0.66
N LEU A 15 12.76 15.77 0.17
CA LEU A 15 12.56 16.04 -1.25
C LEU A 15 13.84 15.99 -2.09
N ASP A 16 15.01 16.09 -1.45
CA ASP A 16 16.31 15.99 -2.12
C ASP A 16 16.86 14.54 -2.12
N SER A 17 16.14 13.58 -1.52
CA SER A 17 16.55 12.18 -1.54
C SER A 17 16.59 11.61 -2.95
N ASP A 18 17.58 10.76 -3.20
CA ASP A 18 17.72 10.08 -4.46
C ASP A 18 16.58 9.06 -4.65
N VAL A 19 15.84 9.21 -5.75
CA VAL A 19 14.65 8.40 -6.05
C VAL A 19 15.03 6.93 -6.27
N ASP A 20 16.13 6.67 -6.99
CA ASP A 20 16.57 5.31 -7.30
C ASP A 20 17.03 4.62 -6.01
N GLU A 21 17.78 5.33 -5.15
CA GLU A 21 18.19 4.80 -3.85
C GLU A 21 16.99 4.53 -2.92
N THR A 22 15.95 5.37 -2.99
CA THR A 22 14.72 5.20 -2.20
C THR A 22 13.97 3.94 -2.65
N ILE A 23 13.86 3.72 -3.96
CA ILE A 23 13.23 2.53 -4.55
C ILE A 23 14.04 1.27 -4.20
N ASP A 24 15.36 1.28 -4.38
CA ASP A 24 16.24 0.15 -4.04
C ASP A 24 16.08 -0.27 -2.58
N LEU A 25 15.95 0.70 -1.67
CA LEU A 25 15.75 0.43 -0.24
C LEU A 25 14.35 -0.16 0.04
N ALA A 26 13.31 0.32 -0.64
CA ALA A 26 11.97 -0.24 -0.53
C ALA A 26 11.94 -1.70 -1.02
N ASP A 27 12.60 -1.99 -2.14
CA ASP A 27 12.76 -3.34 -2.68
C ASP A 27 13.54 -4.25 -1.73
N GLU A 28 14.60 -3.75 -1.08
CA GLU A 28 15.34 -4.49 -0.06
C GLU A 28 14.44 -4.87 1.13
N ILE A 29 13.60 -3.93 1.59
CA ILE A 29 12.66 -4.19 2.68
C ILE A 29 11.61 -5.22 2.24
N ALA A 30 11.04 -5.07 1.04
CA ALA A 30 10.07 -6.03 0.49
C ALA A 30 10.67 -7.44 0.37
N ALA A 31 11.89 -7.55 -0.18
CA ALA A 31 12.59 -8.81 -0.36
C ALA A 31 12.96 -9.51 0.96
N SER A 32 13.00 -8.78 2.07
CA SER A 32 13.23 -9.38 3.40
C SER A 32 12.10 -10.34 3.81
N GLY A 33 10.87 -10.09 3.34
CA GLY A 33 9.69 -10.84 3.75
C GLY A 33 9.38 -10.77 5.25
N ASP A 34 9.95 -9.80 5.98
CA ASP A 34 9.76 -9.69 7.43
C ASP A 34 8.36 -9.18 7.78
N ALA A 35 7.44 -10.11 7.98
CA ALA A 35 6.07 -9.81 8.42
C ALA A 35 6.01 -9.06 9.76
N GLY A 36 7.07 -9.06 10.57
CA GLY A 36 7.18 -8.25 11.78
C GLY A 36 7.16 -6.74 11.51
N LEU A 37 7.44 -6.31 10.27
CA LEU A 37 7.40 -4.91 9.86
C LEU A 37 5.99 -4.39 9.54
N LEU A 38 5.02 -5.29 9.27
CA LEU A 38 3.67 -4.90 8.80
C LEU A 38 2.97 -3.86 9.69
N PRO A 39 2.95 -3.99 11.03
CA PRO A 39 2.29 -2.99 11.88
C PRO A 39 2.92 -1.61 11.75
N ARG A 40 4.25 -1.55 11.55
CA ARG A 40 4.97 -0.29 11.42
C ARG A 40 4.82 0.30 10.03
N LEU A 41 4.89 -0.51 8.98
CA LEU A 41 4.60 -0.09 7.60
C LEU A 41 3.20 0.52 7.49
N GLN A 42 2.20 -0.10 8.12
CA GLN A 42 0.85 0.44 8.14
C GLN A 42 0.77 1.79 8.85
N ALA A 43 1.46 1.96 9.99
CA ALA A 43 1.50 3.24 10.70
C ALA A 43 2.17 4.35 9.86
N GLU A 44 3.23 4.04 9.13
CA GLU A 44 3.90 5.00 8.23
C GLU A 44 3.05 5.33 7.01
N LEU A 45 2.32 4.35 6.46
CA LEU A 45 1.35 4.59 5.39
C LEU A 45 0.24 5.54 5.87
N ASP A 46 -0.32 5.31 7.05
CA ASP A 46 -1.33 6.18 7.65
C ASP A 46 -0.80 7.61 7.87
N ARG A 47 0.47 7.74 8.29
CA ARG A 47 1.15 9.05 8.39
C ARG A 47 1.27 9.73 7.03
N ALA A 48 1.75 9.02 6.02
CA ALA A 48 1.91 9.55 4.66
C ALA A 48 0.57 10.06 4.08
N LEU A 49 -0.52 9.34 4.34
CA LEU A 49 -1.86 9.77 3.95
C LEU A 49 -2.28 11.07 4.66
N ALA A 50 -2.03 11.18 5.97
CA ALA A 50 -2.33 12.38 6.74
C ALA A 50 -1.53 13.61 6.26
N GLU A 51 -0.29 13.39 5.84
CA GLU A 51 0.61 14.41 5.29
C GLU A 51 0.38 14.69 3.80
N ARG A 52 -0.55 13.98 3.17
CA ARG A 52 -0.85 14.06 1.73
C ARG A 52 0.35 13.74 0.82
N ASN A 53 1.23 12.84 1.26
CA ASN A 53 2.41 12.42 0.51
C ASN A 53 2.05 11.24 -0.41
N ALA A 54 1.73 11.56 -1.68
CA ALA A 54 1.33 10.56 -2.68
C ALA A 54 2.45 9.56 -3.00
N TYR A 55 3.69 10.04 -3.11
CA TYR A 55 4.85 9.20 -3.39
C TYR A 55 5.11 8.20 -2.26
N ALA A 56 5.07 8.66 -1.00
CA ALA A 56 5.21 7.77 0.15
C ALA A 56 4.07 6.76 0.26
N ARG A 57 2.83 7.16 -0.05
CA ARG A 57 1.68 6.23 -0.11
C ARG A 57 1.94 5.10 -1.10
N GLU A 58 2.48 5.43 -2.27
CA GLU A 58 2.76 4.45 -3.33
C GLU A 58 3.86 3.47 -2.92
N LEU A 59 5.02 3.97 -2.49
CA LEU A 59 6.13 3.12 -2.07
C LEU A 59 5.80 2.26 -0.84
N LEU A 60 5.23 2.85 0.21
CA LEU A 60 4.86 2.11 1.41
C LEU A 60 3.75 1.10 1.15
N GLY A 61 2.80 1.44 0.27
CA GLY A 61 1.74 0.53 -0.18
C GLY A 61 2.30 -0.69 -0.92
N GLY A 62 3.26 -0.48 -1.83
CA GLY A 62 3.94 -1.57 -2.54
C GLY A 62 4.72 -2.50 -1.60
N VAL A 63 5.49 -1.94 -0.66
CA VAL A 63 6.21 -2.75 0.34
C VAL A 63 5.23 -3.55 1.22
N LEU A 64 4.12 -2.92 1.63
CA LEU A 64 3.08 -3.59 2.41
C LEU A 64 2.47 -4.75 1.62
N ALA A 65 2.12 -4.53 0.35
CA ALA A 65 1.59 -5.54 -0.56
C ALA A 65 2.55 -6.73 -0.71
N ALA A 66 3.84 -6.45 -0.94
CA ALA A 66 4.87 -7.46 -1.16
C ALA A 66 5.09 -8.36 0.07
N ILE A 67 5.11 -7.78 1.28
CA ILE A 67 5.35 -8.54 2.52
C ILE A 67 4.09 -9.27 2.99
N GLY A 68 2.96 -8.57 3.02
CA GLY A 68 1.74 -9.08 3.66
C GLY A 68 0.77 -9.77 2.70
N GLY A 69 0.98 -9.66 1.39
CA GLY A 69 0.16 -10.31 0.38
C GLY A 69 -1.33 -9.89 0.45
N PRO A 70 -2.26 -10.77 0.05
CA PRO A 70 -3.70 -10.46 0.01
C PRO A 70 -4.30 -9.99 1.33
N GLU A 71 -3.73 -10.38 2.47
CA GLU A 71 -4.19 -9.94 3.80
C GLU A 71 -4.09 -8.42 4.00
N THR A 72 -3.27 -7.74 3.20
CA THR A 72 -3.10 -6.28 3.27
C THR A 72 -4.11 -5.51 2.44
N LEU A 73 -4.91 -6.19 1.60
CA LEU A 73 -5.91 -5.56 0.74
C LEU A 73 -6.83 -4.57 1.48
N PRO A 74 -7.35 -4.85 2.68
CA PRO A 74 -8.17 -3.87 3.39
C PRO A 74 -7.44 -2.57 3.76
N ALA A 75 -6.12 -2.61 3.99
CA ALA A 75 -5.33 -1.41 4.24
C ALA A 75 -5.04 -0.67 2.92
N LEU A 76 -4.66 -1.40 1.87
CA LEU A 76 -4.36 -0.82 0.56
C LEU A 76 -5.59 -0.16 -0.08
N ILE A 77 -6.78 -0.76 0.03
CA ILE A 77 -8.04 -0.16 -0.45
C ILE A 77 -8.32 1.16 0.26
N ARG A 78 -8.13 1.22 1.59
CA ARG A 78 -8.35 2.45 2.35
C ARG A 78 -7.34 3.52 1.97
N ALA A 79 -6.07 3.17 1.84
CA ALA A 79 -5.05 4.10 1.39
C ALA A 79 -5.35 4.64 0.00
N SER A 80 -5.78 3.75 -0.90
CA SER A 80 -6.08 4.08 -2.28
C SER A 80 -7.41 4.82 -2.47
N ALA A 81 -8.30 4.81 -1.47
CA ALA A 81 -9.50 5.63 -1.47
C ALA A 81 -9.23 7.11 -1.15
N VAL A 82 -8.05 7.45 -0.62
CA VAL A 82 -7.67 8.83 -0.31
C VAL A 82 -7.20 9.55 -1.58
N ASP A 83 -7.93 10.60 -1.95
CA ASP A 83 -7.56 11.47 -3.08
C ASP A 83 -6.42 12.43 -2.73
N LEU A 84 -5.24 12.14 -3.27
CA LEU A 84 -4.04 12.97 -3.16
C LEU A 84 -3.73 13.76 -4.45
N GLY A 85 -4.58 13.65 -5.48
CA GLY A 85 -4.41 14.35 -6.76
C GLY A 85 -3.42 13.69 -7.74
N ASP A 86 -3.02 12.45 -7.46
CA ASP A 86 -2.14 11.63 -8.30
C ASP A 86 -2.93 10.52 -9.03
N ASP A 87 -2.32 9.87 -10.02
CA ASP A 87 -3.00 8.84 -10.84
C ASP A 87 -3.12 7.47 -10.16
N GLN A 88 -2.29 7.21 -9.14
CA GLN A 88 -2.24 5.98 -8.35
C GLN A 88 -1.96 4.69 -9.15
N ASP A 89 -1.37 4.78 -10.34
CA ASP A 89 -1.23 3.61 -11.24
C ASP A 89 -0.40 2.48 -10.60
N GLY A 90 0.67 2.80 -9.86
CA GLY A 90 1.48 1.78 -9.16
C GLY A 90 0.71 1.07 -8.05
N LEU A 91 0.11 1.83 -7.11
CA LEU A 91 -0.68 1.22 -6.03
C LEU A 91 -1.90 0.44 -6.56
N ALA A 92 -2.52 0.93 -7.64
CA ALA A 92 -3.62 0.21 -8.29
C ALA A 92 -3.15 -1.12 -8.88
N THR A 93 -1.96 -1.16 -9.48
CA THR A 93 -1.35 -2.39 -10.03
C THR A 93 -1.13 -3.42 -8.93
N GLU A 94 -0.54 -3.03 -7.80
CA GLU A 94 -0.33 -3.92 -6.65
C GLU A 94 -1.64 -4.53 -6.13
N ILE A 95 -2.69 -3.72 -6.01
CA ILE A 95 -4.02 -4.22 -5.59
C ILE A 95 -4.56 -5.24 -6.59
N VAL A 96 -4.46 -4.97 -7.89
CA VAL A 96 -4.94 -5.89 -8.94
C VAL A 96 -4.17 -7.21 -8.91
N ASP A 97 -2.84 -7.15 -8.77
CA ASP A 97 -1.98 -8.32 -8.74
C ASP A 97 -2.30 -9.20 -7.52
N LEU A 98 -2.50 -8.61 -6.34
CA LEU A 98 -2.96 -9.33 -5.15
C LEU A 98 -4.33 -9.99 -5.34
N VAL A 99 -5.29 -9.26 -5.92
CA VAL A 99 -6.63 -9.76 -6.21
C VAL A 99 -6.60 -10.98 -7.14
N GLN A 100 -5.73 -10.95 -8.14
CA GLN A 100 -5.58 -12.05 -9.11
C GLN A 100 -4.76 -13.21 -8.56
N ALA A 101 -3.78 -12.95 -7.68
CA ALA A 101 -2.94 -13.97 -7.08
C ALA A 101 -3.72 -14.89 -6.12
N ASP A 102 -4.65 -14.34 -5.33
CA ASP A 102 -5.57 -15.13 -4.49
C ASP A 102 -7.01 -14.61 -4.56
N PRO A 103 -7.78 -15.00 -5.59
CA PRO A 103 -9.14 -14.52 -5.81
C PRO A 103 -10.10 -14.84 -4.66
N LYS A 104 -9.89 -15.97 -3.97
CA LYS A 104 -10.80 -16.40 -2.91
C LYS A 104 -10.60 -15.54 -1.68
N THR A 105 -9.38 -15.44 -1.19
CA THR A 105 -9.05 -14.63 -0.02
C THR A 105 -9.37 -13.16 -0.28
N SER A 106 -9.04 -12.67 -1.47
CA SER A 106 -9.35 -11.29 -1.88
C SER A 106 -10.85 -11.00 -1.88
N ARG A 107 -11.67 -11.92 -2.39
CA ARG A 107 -13.13 -11.77 -2.32
C ARG A 107 -13.62 -11.68 -0.88
N ASP A 108 -13.18 -12.61 -0.04
CA ASP A 108 -13.61 -12.69 1.36
C ASP A 108 -13.23 -11.42 2.16
N LEU A 109 -12.07 -10.82 1.86
CA LEU A 109 -11.58 -9.59 2.50
C LEU A 109 -12.22 -8.31 1.94
N LEU A 110 -12.47 -8.24 0.63
CA LEU A 110 -12.95 -7.02 -0.03
C LEU A 110 -14.47 -6.87 -0.01
N GLN A 111 -15.23 -7.97 -0.01
CA GLN A 111 -16.69 -7.91 -0.04
C GLN A 111 -17.34 -7.14 1.13
N PRO A 112 -16.83 -7.22 2.38
CA PRO A 112 -17.33 -6.37 3.46
C PRO A 112 -17.09 -4.88 3.21
N LEU A 113 -15.98 -4.52 2.55
CA LEU A 113 -15.60 -3.12 2.33
C LEU A 113 -16.49 -2.42 1.30
N THR A 114 -17.19 -3.15 0.43
CA THR A 114 -18.17 -2.54 -0.50
C THR A 114 -19.38 -1.94 0.22
N HIS A 115 -19.50 -2.17 1.52
CA HIS A 115 -20.54 -1.62 2.40
C HIS A 115 -19.95 -0.72 3.49
N ASP A 116 -18.71 -0.24 3.32
CA ASP A 116 -18.08 0.69 4.26
C ASP A 116 -18.85 2.02 4.29
N ASP A 117 -18.89 2.68 5.46
CA ASP A 117 -19.55 3.98 5.64
C ASP A 117 -18.84 5.08 4.83
N ASP A 118 -17.55 4.90 4.56
CA ASP A 118 -16.81 5.74 3.61
C ASP A 118 -17.06 5.27 2.17
N LEU A 119 -17.83 6.05 1.42
CA LEU A 119 -18.17 5.75 0.03
C LEU A 119 -16.94 5.67 -0.89
N ALA A 120 -15.84 6.35 -0.57
CA ALA A 120 -14.61 6.24 -1.37
C ALA A 120 -13.99 4.85 -1.20
N VAL A 121 -13.98 4.32 0.04
CA VAL A 121 -13.53 2.96 0.36
C VAL A 121 -14.44 1.94 -0.31
N ALA A 122 -15.76 2.11 -0.21
CA ALA A 122 -16.74 1.22 -0.83
C ALA A 122 -16.56 1.14 -2.35
N HIS A 123 -16.44 2.29 -3.03
CA HIS A 123 -16.21 2.33 -4.47
C HIS A 123 -14.85 1.72 -4.87
N ARG A 124 -13.80 1.90 -4.06
CA ARG A 124 -12.48 1.33 -4.35
C ARG A 124 -12.49 -0.19 -4.17
N ALA A 125 -13.19 -0.71 -3.18
CA ALA A 125 -13.42 -2.15 -3.01
C ALA A 125 -14.21 -2.73 -4.19
N ASP A 126 -15.30 -2.07 -4.60
CA ASP A 126 -16.09 -2.46 -5.77
C ASP A 126 -15.27 -2.46 -7.07
N TRP A 127 -14.37 -1.49 -7.23
CA TRP A 127 -13.45 -1.44 -8.35
C TRP A 127 -12.49 -2.65 -8.32
N ALA A 128 -11.86 -2.94 -7.18
CA ALA A 128 -10.89 -4.03 -7.06
C ALA A 128 -11.53 -5.40 -7.35
N LEU A 129 -12.77 -5.62 -6.89
CA LEU A 129 -13.51 -6.86 -7.14
C LEU A 129 -13.80 -7.13 -8.63
N ARG A 130 -13.75 -6.12 -9.51
CA ARG A 130 -13.92 -6.29 -10.97
C ARG A 130 -12.74 -7.02 -11.62
N PHE A 131 -11.62 -7.16 -10.92
CA PHE A 131 -10.41 -7.83 -11.39
C PHE A 131 -10.29 -9.29 -10.93
N LEU A 132 -11.29 -9.80 -10.20
CA LEU A 132 -11.39 -11.23 -9.94
C LEU A 132 -11.58 -12.01 -11.27
N PRO A 133 -10.92 -13.17 -11.44
CA PRO A 133 -11.06 -14.01 -12.62
C PRO A 133 -12.41 -14.73 -12.73
#